data_AF-A0A952B8C8-F1
#
_entry.id   AF-A0A952B8C8-F1
#
_cell.length_a   1.000
_cell.length_b   1.000
_cell.length_c   1.000
_cell.angle_alpha   90.00
_cell.angle_beta   90.00
_cell.angle_gamma   90.00
#
_symmetry.space_group_name_H-M   'P 1'
#
loop_
_entity.id
_entity.type
_entity.pdbx_description
1 polymer ?
#
loop_
_entity_poly.entity_id
_entity_poly.type
_entity_poly.pdbx_seq_one_letter_code
_entity_poly.pdbx_strand_id
1 'polypeptide(L)' 'MNTSQIYIAISIVVLAAIALLVIFLGKSRKENRLTPLSGIAFGFILAGIFFGDNRLIGYSLLAIGVILAVIDIFKKLKSK' A
#
# COMPACT_ATOMS: atom_id res chain seq x y z
N MET A 1 -20.18 14.05 -21.85
CA MET A 1 -19.05 13.87 -20.92
C MET A 1 -17.81 13.61 -21.74
N ASN A 2 -16.70 14.28 -21.44
CA ASN A 2 -15.44 14.01 -22.12
C ASN A 2 -14.89 12.64 -21.66
N THR A 3 -14.20 11.91 -22.53
CA THR A 3 -13.61 10.59 -22.25
C THR A 3 -12.77 10.61 -20.96
N SER A 4 -12.00 11.68 -20.74
CA SER A 4 -11.20 11.87 -19.53
C SER A 4 -12.06 11.99 -18.26
N GLN A 5 -13.21 12.65 -18.33
CA GLN A 5 -14.13 12.77 -17.19
C GLN A 5 -14.75 11.42 -16.82
N ILE A 6 -15.02 10.58 -17.81
CA ILE A 6 -15.55 9.22 -17.60
C ILE A 6 -14.51 8.36 -16.85
N TYR A 7 -13.24 8.38 -17.27
CA TYR A 7 -12.19 7.64 -16.57
C TYR A 7 -11.96 8.12 -15.13
N ILE A 8 -11.99 9.44 -14.90
CA ILE A 8 -11.85 9.99 -13.54
C ILE A 8 -13.03 9.53 -12.67
N ALA A 9 -14.26 9.59 -13.18
CA ALA A 9 -15.44 9.15 -12.44
C ALA A 9 -15.34 7.66 -12.08
N ILE A 10 -14.90 6.80 -13.01
CA ILE A 10 -14.69 5.37 -12.75
C ILE A 10 -13.63 5.17 -11.65
N SER A 11 -12.48 5.84 -11.75
CA SER A 11 -11.41 5.73 -10.74
C SER A 11 -11.88 6.12 -9.34
N ILE A 12 -12.68 7.18 -9.22
CA ILE A 12 -13.25 7.63 -7.95
C ILE A 12 -14.21 6.57 -7.39
N VAL A 13 -15.10 6.01 -8.22
CA VAL A 13 -16.05 4.97 -7.81
C VAL A 13 -15.31 3.71 -7.33
N VAL A 14 -14.25 3.31 -8.05
CA VAL A 14 -13.42 2.16 -7.66
C VAL A 14 -12.71 2.42 -6.33
N LEU A 15 -12.10 3.60 -6.15
CA LEU A 15 -11.45 3.97 -4.88
C LEU A 15 -12.45 3.99 -3.71
N ALA A 16 -13.65 4.52 -3.93
CA ALA A 16 -14.71 4.54 -2.93
C ALA A 16 -15.17 3.12 -2.56
N ALA A 17 -15.30 2.23 -3.55
CA ALA A 17 -15.65 0.83 -3.32
C ALA A 17 -14.56 0.09 -2.53
N ILE A 18 -13.28 0.30 -2.86
CA ILE A 18 -12.14 -0.27 -2.11
C ILE A 18 -12.15 0.24 -0.67
N ALA A 19 -12.32 1.56 -0.46
CA ALA A 19 -12.36 2.15 0.87
C ALA A 19 -13.49 1.57 1.72
N LEU A 20 -14.70 1.48 1.16
CA LEU A 20 -15.85 0.82 1.80
C LEU A 20 -15.51 -0.62 2.17
N LEU A 21 -15.01 -1.41 1.22
CA LEU A 21 -14.70 -2.83 1.44
C LEU A 21 -13.67 -2.99 2.58
N VAL A 22 -12.62 -2.19 2.59
CA VAL A 22 -11.57 -2.23 3.64
C VAL A 22 -12.14 -1.88 5.02
N ILE A 23 -12.96 -0.83 5.12
CA ILE A 23 -13.55 -0.40 6.39
C ILE A 23 -14.54 -1.46 6.92
N PHE A 24 -15.39 -2.00 6.05
CA PHE A 24 -16.42 -2.96 6.44
C PHE A 24 -15.84 -4.35 6.77
N LEU A 25 -14.85 -4.85 6.02
CA LEU A 25 -14.18 -6.13 6.33
C LEU A 25 -13.14 -6.03 7.46
N GLY A 26 -12.56 -4.85 7.68
CA GLY A 26 -11.48 -4.64 8.66
C GLY A 26 -11.91 -4.71 10.13
N LYS A 27 -13.20 -4.52 10.41
CA LYS A 27 -13.74 -4.29 11.77
C LYS A 27 -13.55 -5.47 12.75
N SER A 28 -13.31 -6.69 12.27
CA SER A 28 -13.27 -7.90 13.12
C SER A 28 -11.87 -8.38 13.54
N ARG A 29 -10.77 -7.78 13.07
CA ARG A 29 -9.44 -8.22 13.49
C ARG A 29 -8.94 -7.38 14.65
N LYS A 30 -8.64 -8.02 15.79
CA LYS A 30 -7.84 -7.45 16.89
C LYS A 30 -6.70 -6.62 16.27
N GLU A 31 -6.70 -5.34 16.60
CA GLU A 31 -5.86 -4.30 16.02
C GLU A 31 -4.40 -4.75 16.01
N ASN A 32 -3.98 -5.24 14.85
CA ASN A 32 -2.59 -5.58 14.58
C ASN A 32 -1.87 -4.25 14.40
N ARG A 33 -1.50 -3.60 15.51
CA ARG A 33 -0.82 -2.30 15.53
C ARG A 33 0.19 -2.24 14.39
N LEU A 34 0.05 -1.22 13.55
CA LEU A 34 1.02 -0.91 12.52
C LEU A 34 2.36 -0.73 13.23
N THR A 35 3.33 -1.57 12.89
CA THR A 35 4.68 -1.37 13.39
C THR A 35 5.27 -0.16 12.68
N PRO A 36 6.17 0.59 13.32
CA PRO A 36 6.92 1.65 12.64
C PRO A 36 7.62 1.15 11.37
N LEU A 37 8.05 -0.11 11.37
CA LEU A 37 8.71 -0.76 10.24
C LEU A 37 7.75 -0.99 9.06
N SER A 38 6.50 -1.39 9.32
CA SER A 38 5.43 -1.46 8.32
C SER A 38 5.17 -0.09 7.68
N GLY A 39 5.18 0.99 8.47
CA GLY A 39 5.03 2.35 7.96
C GLY A 39 6.17 2.77 7.03
N ILE A 40 7.42 2.49 7.43
CA ILE A 40 8.61 2.77 6.60
C ILE A 40 8.57 1.94 5.30
N ALA A 41 8.24 0.65 5.39
CA ALA A 41 8.11 -0.23 4.24
C ALA A 41 7.08 0.33 3.24
N PHE A 42 5.92 0.76 3.73
CA PHE A 42 4.89 1.37 2.89
C PHE A 42 5.35 2.67 2.24
N GLY A 43 6.10 3.51 2.97
CA GLY A 43 6.71 4.72 2.42
C GLY A 43 7.65 4.44 1.24
N PHE A 44 8.50 3.41 1.34
CA PHE A 44 9.36 2.97 0.24
C PHE A 44 8.58 2.46 -0.97
N ILE A 45 7.50 1.70 -0.74
CA ILE A 45 6.63 1.21 -1.82
C ILE A 45 5.96 2.38 -2.55
N LEU A 46 5.39 3.34 -1.81
CA LEU A 46 4.80 4.54 -2.38
C LEU A 46 5.83 5.35 -3.16
N ALA A 47 7.01 5.59 -2.58
CA ALA A 47 8.10 6.30 -3.25
C ALA A 47 8.51 5.60 -4.56
N GLY A 48 8.59 4.27 -4.57
CA GLY A 48 8.90 3.50 -5.76
C GLY A 48 7.83 3.60 -6.86
N ILE A 49 6.54 3.68 -6.48
CA ILE A 49 5.43 3.92 -7.41
C ILE A 49 5.51 5.34 -8.00
N PHE A 50 5.77 6.37 -7.17
CA PHE A 50 5.89 7.75 -7.64
C PHE A 50 7.13 7.98 -8.53
N PHE A 51 8.24 7.28 -8.26
CA PHE A 51 9.46 7.32 -9.09
C PHE A 51 9.41 6.35 -10.29
N GLY A 52 8.22 5.88 -10.69
CA GLY A 52 8.04 4.91 -11.77
C GLY A 52 8.64 5.33 -13.12
N ASP A 53 8.82 6.63 -13.35
CA ASP A 53 9.51 7.17 -14.53
C ASP A 53 10.98 6.75 -14.60
N ASN A 54 11.67 6.74 -13.45
CA ASN A 54 13.02 6.20 -13.34
C ASN A 54 12.95 4.76 -12.83
N ARG A 55 12.75 3.82 -13.76
CA ARG A 55 12.58 2.39 -13.48
C ARG A 55 13.63 1.82 -12.51
N LEU A 56 14.90 2.22 -12.62
CA LEU A 56 15.96 1.75 -11.74
C LEU A 56 15.72 2.17 -10.29
N ILE A 57 15.41 3.46 -10.07
CA ILE A 57 15.13 4.01 -8.74
C ILE A 57 13.80 3.46 -8.21
N GLY A 58 12.76 3.48 -9.04
CA GLY A 58 11.42 2.99 -8.71
C GLY A 58 11.43 1.53 -8.26
N TYR A 59 12.06 0.63 -9.03
CA TYR A 59 12.16 -0.78 -8.68
C TYR A 59 13.06 -1.02 -7.46
N SER A 60 14.13 -0.25 -7.27
CA SER A 60 14.98 -0.37 -6.08
C SER A 60 14.20 0.00 -4.82
N LEU A 61 13.47 1.12 -4.84
CA LEU A 61 12.63 1.58 -3.73
C LEU A 61 11.51 0.56 -3.43
N LEU A 62 10.84 0.05 -4.47
CA LEU A 62 9.85 -1.02 -4.32
C LEU A 62 10.44 -2.28 -3.69
N ALA A 63 11.60 -2.74 -4.18
CA ALA A 63 12.27 -3.92 -3.65
C ALA A 63 12.64 -3.75 -2.17
N ILE A 64 13.20 -2.60 -1.80
CA ILE A 64 13.52 -2.27 -0.40
C ILE A 64 12.26 -2.29 0.46
N GLY A 65 11.17 -1.65 0.01
CA GLY A 65 9.90 -1.63 0.73
C GLY A 65 9.33 -3.03 0.95
N VAL A 66 9.37 -3.89 -0.06
CA VAL A 66 8.94 -5.29 0.03
C VAL A 66 9.80 -6.08 1.02
N ILE A 67 11.14 -5.94 0.97
CA ILE A 67 12.05 -6.63 1.90
C ILE A 67 11.77 -6.20 3.34
N LEU A 68 11.57 -4.91 3.60
CA LEU A 68 11.26 -4.40 4.93
C LEU A 68 9.92 -4.94 5.44
N ALA A 69 8.89 -5.02 4.59
CA ALA A 69 7.60 -5.61 4.94
C ALA A 69 7.75 -7.10 5.31
N VAL A 70 8.55 -7.85 4.55
CA VAL A 70 8.83 -9.27 4.83
C VAL A 70 9.56 -9.43 6.17
N ILE A 71 10.57 -8.60 6.46
CA ILE A 71 11.28 -8.60 7.75
C ILE A 71 10.32 -8.30 8.90
N ASP A 72 9.42 -7.34 8.74
CA ASP A 72 8.42 -6.99 9.74
C ASP A 72 7.49 -8.16 10.05
N ILE A 73 7.01 -8.87 9.02
CA ILE A 73 6.19 -10.08 9.15
C ILE A 73 6.94 -11.15 9.96
N PHE A 74 8.20 -11.43 9.62
CA PHE A 74 9.01 -12.42 10.35
C PHE A 74 9.25 -12.01 11.81
N LYS A 75 9.53 -10.73 12.08
CA LYS A 75 9.66 -10.22 13.46
C LYS A 75 8.38 -10.39 14.25
N LYS A 76 7.24 -10.10 13.64
CA LYS A 76 5.92 -10.23 14.28
C LYS A 76 5.54 -11.68 14.56
N LEU A 77 5.94 -12.60 13.68
CA LEU A 77 5.77 -14.05 13.88
C LEU A 77 6.63 -14.58 15.03
N LYS A 78 7.87 -14.09 15.18
CA LYS A 78 8.79 -14.51 16.25
C LYS A 78 8.44 -13.92 17.62
N SER A 79 7.79 -12.75 17.64
CA SER A 79 7.40 -12.05 18.88
C SER A 79 6.08 -12.55 19.49
N LYS A 80 5.42 -13.52 18.85
CA LYS A 80 4.13 -14.09 19.27
C LYS A 80 4.32 -15.53 19.72
#